data_AF-A0A379XSY1-F1
#
_entry.id   AF-A0A379XSY1-F1
#
_cell.length_a   1.000
_cell.length_b   1.000
_cell.length_c   1.000
_cell.angle_alpha   90.00
_cell.angle_beta   90.00
_cell.angle_gamma   90.00
#
_symmetry.space_group_name_H-M   'P 1'
#
loop_
_entity.id
_entity.type
_entity.pdbx_description
1 polymer ?
#
loop_
_entity_poly.entity_id
_entity_poly.type
_entity_poly.pdbx_seq_one_letter_code
_entity_poly.pdbx_strand_id
1 'polypeptide(L)'
;MQARQSEEMALAQSFLNRLWQIERDGKRWFNPDISIIYPDRIRRRPPGTTSKGLGAHTDSGALERWLLPAYQQVFASVFNGNVERYDPWNAAHRTEVEEYTVDNTTKCSVFRTFQGWTALSDMLPGQGLLHVVPIPEAMAYILLRPLLDDVPEDELCGVAPGRVLPVSEQWHPLLMAALTSIPPLEAGDSVWWHCDVIHSVAPVENQQGWGQCDVHSCRATV
;
A
#
# COMPACT_ATOMS: atom_id res chain seq x y z
N MET A 1 14.34 11.57 -11.69
CA MET A 1 13.61 11.88 -12.94
C MET A 1 13.92 10.87 -14.03
N GLN A 2 15.19 10.63 -14.41
CA GLN A 2 15.55 9.64 -15.43
C GLN A 2 14.93 8.25 -15.17
N ALA A 3 15.06 7.71 -13.96
CA ALA A 3 14.44 6.43 -13.59
C ALA A 3 12.90 6.41 -13.74
N ARG A 4 12.22 7.54 -13.53
CA ARG A 4 10.75 7.62 -13.60
C ARG A 4 10.21 7.71 -15.03
N GLN A 5 11.04 8.17 -15.97
CA GLN A 5 10.70 8.32 -17.39
C GLN A 5 11.40 7.27 -18.27
N SER A 6 12.07 6.28 -17.66
CA SER A 6 12.79 5.26 -18.40
C SER A 6 11.79 4.28 -19.04
N GLU A 7 12.22 3.65 -20.14
CA GLU A 7 11.39 2.68 -20.85
C GLU A 7 11.10 1.45 -19.96
N GLU A 8 12.08 1.02 -19.18
CA GLU A 8 11.95 -0.12 -18.26
C GLU A 8 10.90 0.14 -17.18
N MET A 9 10.85 1.36 -16.65
CA MET A 9 9.82 1.77 -15.69
C MET A 9 8.43 1.80 -16.33
N ALA A 10 8.31 2.34 -17.54
CA ALA A 10 7.04 2.37 -18.27
C ALA A 10 6.52 0.94 -18.57
N LEU A 11 7.41 0.02 -18.97
CA LEU A 11 7.08 -1.39 -19.19
C LEU A 11 6.60 -2.08 -17.91
N ALA A 12 7.32 -1.89 -16.80
CA ALA A 12 6.94 -2.48 -15.51
C ALA A 12 5.59 -1.93 -15.01
N GLN A 13 5.37 -0.63 -15.12
CA GLN A 13 4.12 0.02 -14.71
C GLN A 13 2.94 -0.43 -15.58
N SER A 14 3.09 -0.50 -16.90
CA SER A 14 2.06 -1.02 -17.80
C SER A 14 1.73 -2.49 -17.47
N PHE A 15 2.75 -3.33 -17.28
CA PHE A 15 2.55 -4.72 -16.90
C PHE A 15 1.75 -4.86 -15.60
N LEU A 16 2.16 -4.15 -14.53
CA LEU A 16 1.49 -4.21 -13.23
C LEU A 16 0.06 -3.69 -13.29
N ASN A 17 -0.15 -2.56 -13.98
CA ASN A 17 -1.49 -1.98 -14.17
C ASN A 17 -2.44 -2.93 -14.91
N ARG A 18 -1.93 -3.75 -15.84
CA ARG A 18 -2.72 -4.72 -16.61
C ARG A 18 -3.16 -5.95 -15.79
N LEU A 19 -2.66 -6.12 -14.57
CA LEU A 19 -3.16 -7.15 -13.64
C LEU A 19 -4.56 -6.81 -13.08
N TRP A 20 -4.99 -5.55 -13.20
CA TRP A 20 -6.28 -5.07 -12.72
C TRP A 20 -7.40 -5.32 -13.72
N GLN A 21 -8.61 -5.59 -13.22
CA GLN A 21 -9.83 -5.47 -14.03
C GLN A 21 -10.16 -3.98 -14.21
N ILE A 22 -9.67 -3.41 -15.31
CA ILE A 22 -9.78 -1.96 -15.62
C ILE A 22 -11.09 -1.55 -16.30
N GLU A 23 -11.83 -2.51 -16.86
CA GLU A 23 -13.11 -2.28 -17.56
C GLU A 23 -14.24 -2.99 -16.82
N ARG A 24 -15.28 -2.23 -16.49
CA ARG A 24 -16.49 -2.75 -15.84
C ARG A 24 -17.70 -1.89 -16.21
N ASP A 25 -18.81 -2.55 -16.50
CA ASP A 25 -20.09 -1.89 -16.86
C ASP A 25 -19.96 -0.88 -18.01
N GLY A 26 -19.12 -1.21 -19.01
CA GLY A 26 -18.86 -0.36 -20.19
C GLY A 26 -18.00 0.87 -19.91
N LYS A 27 -17.51 1.05 -18.68
CA LYS A 27 -16.58 2.12 -18.29
C LYS A 27 -15.16 1.55 -18.15
N ARG A 28 -14.19 2.20 -18.78
CA ARG A 28 -12.77 2.02 -18.48
C ARG A 28 -12.39 2.96 -17.33
N TRP A 29 -11.84 2.41 -16.25
CA TRP A 29 -11.56 3.15 -15.02
C TRP A 29 -10.25 3.93 -15.05
N PHE A 30 -9.26 3.44 -15.81
CA PHE A 30 -8.01 4.15 -16.09
C PHE A 30 -7.30 3.56 -17.32
N ASN A 31 -6.34 4.30 -17.87
CA ASN A 31 -5.43 3.81 -18.90
C ASN A 31 -4.25 3.06 -18.26
N PRO A 32 -4.10 1.74 -18.46
CA PRO A 32 -3.04 0.97 -17.82
C PRO A 32 -1.65 1.26 -18.40
N ASP A 33 -1.56 1.76 -19.63
CA ASP A 33 -0.30 1.93 -20.37
C ASP A 33 0.39 3.26 -20.12
N ILE A 34 -0.26 4.17 -19.39
CA ILE A 34 0.27 5.49 -19.07
C ILE A 34 0.10 5.75 -17.58
N SER A 35 1.21 5.78 -16.85
CA SER A 35 1.25 6.24 -15.47
C SER A 35 1.72 7.68 -15.38
N ILE A 36 1.05 8.50 -14.56
CA ILE A 36 1.51 9.85 -14.27
C ILE A 36 2.82 9.82 -13.46
N ILE A 37 3.68 10.81 -13.69
CA ILE A 37 4.88 11.00 -12.88
C ILE A 37 4.48 11.42 -11.47
N TYR A 38 5.01 10.72 -10.47
CA TYR A 38 4.92 11.15 -9.08
C TYR A 38 6.26 11.47 -8.48
N PRO A 39 6.47 12.73 -8.07
CA PRO A 39 7.60 13.09 -7.26
C PRO A 39 7.42 12.56 -5.83
N ASP A 40 8.07 11.44 -5.52
CA ASP A 40 8.27 11.00 -4.14
C ASP A 40 9.73 11.21 -3.70
N ARG A 41 9.97 10.98 -2.41
CA ARG A 41 11.24 11.10 -1.71
C ARG A 41 12.13 9.89 -2.00
N ILE A 42 13.41 10.08 -1.72
CA ILE A 42 14.38 8.99 -1.61
C ILE A 42 14.57 8.63 -0.14
N ARG A 43 14.87 7.36 0.15
CA ARG A 43 15.28 6.93 1.49
C ARG A 43 16.75 6.53 1.42
N ARG A 44 17.57 7.04 2.34
CA ARG A 44 18.99 6.69 2.45
C ARG A 44 19.35 6.34 3.88
N ARG A 45 19.77 5.10 4.12
CA ARG A 45 20.23 4.60 5.42
C ARG A 45 21.69 4.12 5.29
N PRO A 46 22.68 4.86 5.82
CA PRO A 46 24.07 4.43 5.78
C PRO A 46 24.34 3.24 6.73
N PRO A 47 25.47 2.52 6.55
CA PRO A 47 25.93 1.54 7.52
C PRO A 47 26.03 2.13 8.93
N GLY A 48 25.72 1.33 9.95
CA GLY A 48 25.65 1.76 11.35
C GLY A 48 24.33 2.42 11.77
N THR A 49 23.35 2.54 10.87
CA THR A 49 22.03 3.07 11.20
C THR A 49 21.33 2.19 12.24
N THR A 50 20.74 2.81 13.26
CA THR A 50 19.77 2.18 14.18
C THR A 50 18.41 2.85 14.00
N SER A 51 17.36 2.04 13.84
CA SER A 51 15.99 2.52 13.60
C SER A 51 14.97 1.62 14.29
N LYS A 52 13.91 2.23 14.82
CA LYS A 52 12.74 1.50 15.34
C LYS A 52 11.87 0.88 14.24
N GLY A 53 12.17 1.15 12.98
CA GLY A 53 11.37 0.70 11.85
C GLY A 53 10.08 1.51 11.70
N LEU A 54 9.08 0.89 11.08
CA LEU A 54 7.74 1.42 10.89
C LEU A 54 6.74 0.29 11.11
N GLY A 55 5.72 0.52 11.94
CA GLY A 55 4.69 -0.47 12.23
C GLY A 55 3.89 -0.89 11.00
N ALA A 56 3.20 -2.03 11.08
CA ALA A 56 2.34 -2.50 10.01
C ALA A 56 1.18 -1.54 9.78
N HIS A 57 0.96 -1.16 8.53
CA HIS A 57 -0.10 -0.24 8.13
C HIS A 57 -0.49 -0.43 6.66
N THR A 58 -1.59 0.20 6.28
CA THR A 58 -1.92 0.48 4.87
C THR A 58 -2.04 1.98 4.65
N ASP A 59 -1.65 2.43 3.46
CA ASP A 59 -1.87 3.81 3.01
C ASP A 59 -3.22 3.92 2.27
N SER A 60 -3.37 4.98 1.48
CA SER A 60 -4.53 5.20 0.60
C SER A 60 -5.82 5.27 1.42
N GLY A 61 -5.88 6.22 2.34
CA GLY A 61 -6.98 6.40 3.28
C GLY A 61 -7.00 5.42 4.46
N ALA A 62 -7.56 5.89 5.57
CA ALA A 62 -7.84 5.10 6.76
C ALA A 62 -9.34 5.15 7.05
N LEU A 63 -9.81 6.19 7.75
CA LEU A 63 -11.23 6.39 8.07
C LEU A 63 -12.11 6.43 6.83
N GLU A 64 -11.56 6.97 5.75
CA GLU A 64 -12.17 7.05 4.42
C GLU A 64 -12.68 5.70 3.92
N ARG A 65 -12.02 4.59 4.28
CA ARG A 65 -12.40 3.25 3.82
C ARG A 65 -13.76 2.80 4.33
N TRP A 66 -14.21 3.36 5.46
CA TRP A 66 -15.56 3.16 5.99
C TRP A 66 -16.51 4.29 5.57
N LEU A 67 -16.05 5.54 5.53
CA LEU A 67 -16.97 6.68 5.42
C LEU A 67 -17.16 7.25 4.00
N LEU A 68 -16.21 7.04 3.07
CA LEU A 68 -16.33 7.61 1.74
C LEU A 68 -17.32 6.81 0.87
N PRO A 69 -18.23 7.50 0.14
CA PRO A 69 -19.14 6.84 -0.79
C PRO A 69 -18.40 6.02 -1.86
N ALA A 70 -17.26 6.49 -2.35
CA ALA A 70 -16.45 5.74 -3.32
C ALA A 70 -15.94 4.42 -2.73
N TYR A 71 -15.40 4.44 -1.50
CA TYR A 71 -14.96 3.20 -0.85
C TYR A 71 -16.10 2.26 -0.47
N GLN A 72 -17.28 2.79 -0.14
CA GLN A 72 -18.48 1.98 0.02
C GLN A 72 -18.85 1.22 -1.25
N GLN A 73 -18.60 1.78 -2.44
CA GLN A 73 -18.75 1.07 -3.71
C GLN A 73 -17.63 0.06 -3.94
N VAL A 74 -16.36 0.44 -3.71
CA VAL A 74 -15.19 -0.46 -3.85
C VAL A 74 -15.35 -1.72 -3.00
N PHE A 75 -15.78 -1.56 -1.75
CA PHE A 75 -15.90 -2.64 -0.78
C PHE A 75 -17.34 -3.11 -0.57
N ALA A 76 -18.24 -2.83 -1.52
CA ALA A 76 -19.66 -3.19 -1.39
C ALA A 76 -19.88 -4.68 -1.08
N SER A 77 -19.14 -5.58 -1.74
CA SER A 77 -19.20 -7.03 -1.50
C SER A 77 -18.72 -7.43 -0.10
N VAL A 78 -17.81 -6.66 0.50
CA VAL A 78 -17.35 -6.89 1.88
C VAL A 78 -18.45 -6.48 2.86
N PHE A 79 -18.95 -5.25 2.73
CA PHE A 79 -19.94 -4.69 3.67
C PHE A 79 -21.33 -5.32 3.56
N ASN A 80 -21.69 -5.92 2.41
CA ASN A 80 -22.96 -6.64 2.25
C ASN A 80 -22.89 -8.14 2.64
N GLY A 81 -21.73 -8.62 3.11
CA GLY A 81 -21.52 -10.00 3.55
C GLY A 81 -21.23 -11.01 2.43
N ASN A 82 -21.19 -10.61 1.16
CA ASN A 82 -20.76 -11.47 0.05
C ASN A 82 -19.23 -11.39 -0.15
N VAL A 83 -18.45 -11.61 0.92
CA VAL A 83 -17.00 -11.39 0.94
C VAL A 83 -16.26 -12.17 -0.17
N GLU A 84 -16.72 -13.36 -0.51
CA GLU A 84 -16.14 -14.19 -1.60
C GLU A 84 -16.28 -13.56 -3.00
N ARG A 85 -17.11 -12.52 -3.15
CA ARG A 85 -17.25 -11.74 -4.39
C ARG A 85 -16.39 -10.48 -4.40
N TYR A 86 -15.69 -10.18 -3.30
CA TYR A 86 -14.74 -9.08 -3.28
C TYR A 86 -13.50 -9.48 -4.08
N ASP A 87 -13.16 -8.66 -5.06
CA ASP A 87 -11.95 -8.80 -5.86
C ASP A 87 -11.06 -7.57 -5.60
N PRO A 88 -9.90 -7.73 -4.94
CA PRO A 88 -9.00 -6.62 -4.70
C PRO A 88 -8.51 -5.97 -6.00
N TRP A 89 -8.43 -6.73 -7.09
CA TRP A 89 -7.97 -6.29 -8.41
C TRP A 89 -9.03 -5.58 -9.25
N ASN A 90 -10.21 -5.33 -8.70
CA ASN A 90 -11.24 -4.55 -9.36
C ASN A 90 -10.93 -3.04 -9.26
N ALA A 91 -10.78 -2.38 -10.42
CA ALA A 91 -10.49 -0.96 -10.47
C ALA A 91 -11.71 -0.07 -10.17
N ALA A 92 -12.92 -0.63 -10.16
CA ALA A 92 -14.14 0.15 -10.09
C ALA A 92 -14.18 1.06 -8.85
N HIS A 93 -14.51 2.33 -9.07
CA HIS A 93 -14.64 3.40 -8.07
C HIS A 93 -13.35 3.81 -7.34
N ARG A 94 -12.23 3.08 -7.47
CA ARG A 94 -10.97 3.43 -6.79
C ARG A 94 -10.39 4.76 -7.26
N THR A 95 -10.64 5.17 -8.50
CA THR A 95 -10.24 6.47 -9.05
C THR A 95 -11.11 7.64 -8.59
N GLU A 96 -12.22 7.36 -7.90
CA GLU A 96 -13.18 8.35 -7.40
C GLU A 96 -12.97 8.64 -5.90
N VAL A 97 -11.98 7.99 -5.28
CA VAL A 97 -11.60 8.20 -3.88
C VAL A 97 -10.79 9.48 -3.73
N GLU A 98 -11.27 10.38 -2.87
CA GLU A 98 -10.57 11.60 -2.46
C GLU A 98 -10.33 11.56 -0.95
N GLU A 99 -9.07 11.39 -0.54
CA GLU A 99 -8.69 11.35 0.89
C GLU A 99 -9.05 12.66 1.61
N TYR A 100 -9.45 12.55 2.89
CA TYR A 100 -9.78 13.71 3.69
C TYR A 100 -8.54 14.59 3.88
N THR A 101 -8.75 15.90 3.82
CA THR A 101 -7.70 16.87 4.07
C THR A 101 -7.67 17.17 5.56
N VAL A 102 -6.57 16.79 6.22
CA VAL A 102 -6.27 17.17 7.60
C VAL A 102 -5.06 18.08 7.58
N ASP A 103 -5.15 19.21 8.31
CA ASP A 103 -4.10 20.22 8.33
C ASP A 103 -2.73 19.62 8.64
N ASN A 104 -1.74 20.04 7.85
CA ASN A 104 -0.34 19.67 7.98
C ASN A 104 -0.06 18.15 7.96
N THR A 105 -0.94 17.36 7.33
CA THR A 105 -0.81 15.91 7.22
C THR A 105 -0.50 15.48 5.79
N THR A 106 0.32 14.44 5.64
CA THR A 106 0.62 13.83 4.34
C THR A 106 -0.63 13.10 3.83
N LYS A 107 -1.08 13.42 2.61
CA LYS A 107 -2.16 12.70 1.91
C LYS A 107 -1.70 12.24 0.53
N CYS A 108 -2.32 11.19 0.03
CA CYS A 108 -2.14 10.71 -1.34
C CYS A 108 -3.32 11.15 -2.19
N SER A 109 -3.14 12.20 -3.00
CA SER A 109 -4.21 12.76 -3.85
C SER A 109 -4.39 12.05 -5.19
N VAL A 110 -4.02 10.78 -5.28
CA VAL A 110 -4.03 10.01 -6.53
C VAL A 110 -4.30 8.54 -6.27
N PHE A 111 -4.92 7.88 -7.25
CA PHE A 111 -5.03 6.43 -7.24
C PHE A 111 -3.70 5.77 -7.66
N ARG A 112 -3.14 4.98 -6.76
CA ARG A 112 -2.00 4.10 -7.00
C ARG A 112 -2.51 2.67 -7.07
N THR A 113 -2.24 1.96 -8.15
CA THR A 113 -2.53 0.52 -8.26
C THR A 113 -1.53 -0.26 -7.41
N PHE A 114 -0.25 0.10 -7.54
CA PHE A 114 0.85 -0.45 -6.76
C PHE A 114 1.70 0.67 -6.17
N GLN A 115 2.13 0.47 -4.94
CA GLN A 115 3.29 1.17 -4.40
C GLN A 115 4.54 0.38 -4.73
N GLY A 116 5.68 1.06 -4.80
CA GLY A 116 6.95 0.39 -5.06
C GLY A 116 8.16 1.28 -4.81
N TRP A 117 9.33 0.68 -4.91
CA TRP A 117 10.59 1.40 -4.93
C TRP A 117 11.67 0.60 -5.65
N THR A 118 12.66 1.31 -6.17
CA THR A 118 13.85 0.71 -6.79
C THR A 118 15.01 0.79 -5.82
N ALA A 119 15.70 -0.33 -5.61
CA ALA A 119 16.90 -0.43 -4.80
C ALA A 119 18.05 0.36 -5.46
N LEU A 120 18.60 1.32 -4.73
CA LEU A 120 19.80 2.06 -5.12
C LEU A 120 21.08 1.48 -4.47
N SER A 121 20.90 0.47 -3.62
CA SER A 121 21.96 -0.33 -3.00
C SER A 121 21.44 -1.74 -2.76
N ASP A 122 22.35 -2.70 -2.61
CA ASP A 122 22.00 -4.05 -2.18
C ASP A 122 21.28 -4.01 -0.83
N MET A 123 20.23 -4.81 -0.69
CA MET A 123 19.42 -4.93 0.53
C MET A 123 19.71 -6.28 1.17
N LEU A 124 20.53 -6.28 2.21
CA LEU A 124 20.93 -7.51 2.89
C LEU A 124 19.82 -8.03 3.83
N PRO A 125 19.70 -9.35 4.00
CA PRO A 125 18.71 -9.93 4.92
C PRO A 125 18.84 -9.39 6.34
N GLY A 126 17.70 -9.15 6.99
CA GLY A 126 17.65 -8.70 8.39
C GLY A 126 18.06 -7.24 8.64
N GLN A 127 18.38 -6.46 7.61
CA GLN A 127 18.88 -5.08 7.77
C GLN A 127 17.75 -4.03 7.83
N GLY A 128 16.67 -4.32 8.55
CA GLY A 128 15.49 -3.47 8.65
C GLY A 128 14.77 -3.33 7.30
N LEU A 129 14.41 -4.47 6.71
CA LEU A 129 13.79 -4.56 5.38
C LEU A 129 12.28 -4.30 5.41
N LEU A 130 11.73 -4.03 4.23
CA LEU A 130 10.28 -4.02 4.00
C LEU A 130 9.71 -5.41 4.33
N HIS A 131 8.61 -5.43 5.07
CA HIS A 131 7.77 -6.62 5.21
C HIS A 131 6.39 -6.30 4.64
N VAL A 132 5.73 -7.32 4.10
CA VAL A 132 4.36 -7.25 3.60
C VAL A 132 3.54 -8.40 4.16
N VAL A 133 2.22 -8.23 4.23
CA VAL A 133 1.29 -9.36 4.32
C VAL A 133 0.86 -9.68 2.88
N PRO A 134 1.37 -10.76 2.26
CA PRO A 134 1.20 -11.02 0.83
C PRO A 134 -0.19 -11.60 0.49
N ILE A 135 -1.25 -10.99 1.03
CA ILE A 135 -2.65 -11.40 0.93
C ILE A 135 -3.46 -10.12 0.64
N PRO A 136 -3.68 -9.74 -0.63
CA PRO A 136 -4.35 -8.48 -0.98
C PRO A 136 -5.80 -8.40 -0.46
N GLU A 137 -6.48 -9.55 -0.32
CA GLU A 137 -7.81 -9.67 0.27
C GLU A 137 -7.85 -9.46 1.79
N ALA A 138 -6.71 -9.34 2.46
CA ALA A 138 -6.62 -9.05 3.91
C ALA A 138 -7.33 -7.73 4.29
N MET A 139 -7.51 -6.82 3.34
CA MET A 139 -8.31 -5.61 3.56
C MET A 139 -9.75 -5.93 3.98
N ALA A 140 -10.35 -7.01 3.48
CA ALA A 140 -11.70 -7.41 3.91
C ALA A 140 -11.73 -7.75 5.41
N TYR A 141 -10.69 -8.43 5.92
CA TYR A 141 -10.55 -8.70 7.35
C TYR A 141 -10.45 -7.40 8.16
N ILE A 142 -9.63 -6.45 7.71
CA ILE A 142 -9.47 -5.14 8.36
C ILE A 142 -10.80 -4.39 8.42
N LEU A 143 -11.57 -4.36 7.33
CA LEU A 143 -12.82 -3.60 7.25
C LEU A 143 -13.92 -4.15 8.17
N LEU A 144 -13.96 -5.47 8.34
CA LEU A 144 -14.95 -6.14 9.19
C LEU A 144 -14.54 -6.19 10.66
N ARG A 145 -13.23 -6.10 10.97
CA ARG A 145 -12.72 -6.25 12.35
C ARG A 145 -13.33 -5.26 13.35
N PRO A 146 -13.50 -3.96 13.04
CA PRO A 146 -14.16 -3.01 13.94
C PRO A 146 -15.66 -3.25 14.16
N LEU A 147 -16.30 -4.12 13.36
CA LEU A 147 -17.74 -4.37 13.45
C LEU A 147 -18.08 -5.51 14.42
N LEU A 148 -17.07 -6.12 15.05
CA LEU A 148 -17.25 -7.14 16.07
C LEU A 148 -17.65 -6.51 17.42
N ASP A 149 -18.28 -7.31 18.28
CA ASP A 149 -18.85 -6.87 19.57
C ASP A 149 -17.81 -6.60 20.67
N ASP A 150 -16.54 -6.90 20.41
CA ASP A 150 -15.41 -6.67 21.31
C ASP A 150 -14.67 -5.34 21.03
N VAL A 151 -15.17 -4.52 20.11
CA VAL A 151 -14.63 -3.21 19.78
C VAL A 151 -15.54 -2.12 20.35
N PRO A 152 -14.99 -1.09 21.03
CA PRO A 152 -15.80 0.06 21.47
C PRO A 152 -16.55 0.70 20.30
N GLU A 153 -17.81 1.12 20.52
CA GLU A 153 -18.69 1.63 19.45
C GLU A 153 -18.14 2.85 18.70
N ASP A 154 -17.23 3.60 19.33
CA ASP A 154 -16.59 4.80 18.79
C ASP A 154 -15.16 4.56 18.27
N GLU A 155 -14.70 3.31 18.24
CA GLU A 155 -13.36 2.95 17.77
C GLU A 155 -13.35 2.14 16.47
N LEU A 156 -12.35 2.43 15.63
CA LEU A 156 -12.04 1.65 14.43
C LEU A 156 -10.67 0.99 14.56
N CYS A 157 -10.46 0.23 15.64
CA CYS A 157 -9.24 -0.56 15.88
C CYS A 157 -7.92 0.26 15.77
N GLY A 158 -7.93 1.51 16.21
CA GLY A 158 -6.78 2.42 16.17
C GLY A 158 -6.71 3.37 14.96
N VAL A 159 -7.66 3.30 14.03
CA VAL A 159 -7.80 4.31 12.96
C VAL A 159 -8.04 5.70 13.57
N ALA A 160 -7.33 6.68 13.06
CA ALA A 160 -7.49 8.09 13.44
C ALA A 160 -7.38 8.99 12.20
N PRO A 161 -8.13 10.12 12.15
CA PRO A 161 -8.00 11.09 11.07
C PRO A 161 -6.55 11.59 10.91
N GLY A 162 -6.07 11.68 9.67
CA GLY A 162 -4.72 12.15 9.39
C GLY A 162 -3.60 11.22 9.85
N ARG A 163 -3.90 9.93 9.99
CA ARG A 163 -2.93 8.85 10.25
C ARG A 163 -3.15 7.73 9.25
N VAL A 164 -2.09 6.99 8.96
CA VAL A 164 -2.17 5.72 8.23
C VAL A 164 -3.04 4.73 9.01
N LEU A 165 -3.68 3.79 8.32
CA LEU A 165 -4.47 2.74 8.95
C LEU A 165 -3.52 1.74 9.64
N PRO A 166 -3.52 1.62 10.98
CA PRO A 166 -2.61 0.74 11.68
C PRO A 166 -3.08 -0.71 11.65
N VAL A 167 -2.13 -1.64 11.54
CA VAL A 167 -2.34 -3.07 11.74
C VAL A 167 -1.48 -3.52 12.91
N SER A 168 -2.07 -4.29 13.82
CA SER A 168 -1.47 -4.60 15.12
C SER A 168 -1.82 -6.01 15.58
N GLU A 169 -0.98 -6.57 16.46
CA GLU A 169 -1.21 -7.88 17.07
C GLU A 169 -2.50 -7.90 17.90
N GLN A 170 -2.85 -6.78 18.54
CA GLN A 170 -4.05 -6.66 19.37
C GLN A 170 -5.33 -6.88 18.56
N TRP A 171 -5.42 -6.26 17.37
CA TRP A 171 -6.66 -6.27 16.58
C TRP A 171 -6.61 -7.26 15.41
N HIS A 172 -5.42 -7.57 14.90
CA HIS A 172 -5.21 -8.30 13.65
C HIS A 172 -4.15 -9.42 13.78
N PRO A 173 -4.18 -10.28 14.81
CA PRO A 173 -3.12 -11.27 15.08
C PRO A 173 -2.91 -12.23 13.90
N LEU A 174 -3.99 -12.64 13.22
CA LEU A 174 -3.90 -13.52 12.05
C LEU A 174 -3.13 -12.88 10.89
N LEU A 175 -3.29 -11.57 10.68
CA LEU A 175 -2.59 -10.84 9.62
C LEU A 175 -1.12 -10.60 10.00
N MET A 176 -0.86 -10.32 11.27
CA MET A 176 0.50 -10.15 11.79
C MET A 176 1.33 -11.43 11.65
N ALA A 177 0.71 -12.60 11.85
CA ALA A 177 1.35 -13.90 11.63
C ALA A 177 1.80 -14.14 10.17
N ALA A 178 1.24 -13.42 9.21
CA ALA A 178 1.56 -13.52 7.79
C ALA A 178 2.58 -12.47 7.31
N LEU A 179 3.10 -11.61 8.19
CA LEU A 179 4.15 -10.64 7.84
C LEU A 179 5.40 -11.36 7.34
N THR A 180 5.78 -11.05 6.11
CA THR A 180 6.89 -11.68 5.40
C THR A 180 7.86 -10.63 4.90
N SER A 181 9.15 -10.79 5.19
CA SER A 181 10.21 -9.93 4.65
C SER A 181 10.29 -10.09 3.13
N ILE A 182 10.63 -9.00 2.43
CA ILE A 182 11.16 -9.13 1.07
C ILE A 182 12.44 -9.99 1.07
N PRO A 183 12.77 -10.66 -0.06
CA PRO A 183 14.06 -11.31 -0.22
C PRO A 183 15.22 -10.30 -0.19
N PRO A 184 16.47 -10.76 -0.05
CA PRO A 184 17.62 -9.92 -0.39
C PRO A 184 17.48 -9.39 -1.81
N LEU A 185 17.93 -8.16 -2.03
CA LEU A 185 17.91 -7.49 -3.33
C LEU A 185 19.30 -6.98 -3.70
N GLU A 186 19.54 -6.87 -4.99
CA GLU A 186 20.69 -6.19 -5.57
C GLU A 186 20.30 -4.76 -6.02
N ALA A 187 21.28 -3.88 -6.11
CA ALA A 187 21.05 -2.54 -6.65
C ALA A 187 20.51 -2.62 -8.10
N GLY A 188 19.38 -1.96 -8.35
CA GLY A 188 18.64 -2.03 -9.61
C GLY A 188 17.34 -2.83 -9.53
N ASP A 189 17.22 -3.75 -8.57
CA ASP A 189 15.96 -4.47 -8.32
C ASP A 189 14.84 -3.51 -7.92
N SER A 190 13.60 -3.91 -8.17
CA SER A 190 12.41 -3.18 -7.71
C SER A 190 11.42 -4.11 -7.05
N VAL A 191 10.75 -3.62 -6.01
CA VAL A 191 9.66 -4.32 -5.33
C VAL A 191 8.38 -3.52 -5.44
N TRP A 192 7.26 -4.24 -5.51
CA TRP A 192 5.94 -3.67 -5.75
C TRP A 192 4.91 -4.39 -4.88
N TRP A 193 3.95 -3.66 -4.34
CA TRP A 193 2.82 -4.22 -3.61
C TRP A 193 1.52 -3.49 -3.93
N HIS A 194 0.42 -4.24 -3.97
CA HIS A 194 -0.92 -3.72 -4.22
C HIS A 194 -1.28 -2.64 -3.18
N CYS A 195 -2.07 -1.63 -3.57
CA CYS A 195 -2.34 -0.47 -2.72
C CYS A 195 -3.03 -0.77 -1.38
N ASP A 196 -3.76 -1.88 -1.28
CA ASP A 196 -4.37 -2.36 -0.04
C ASP A 196 -3.49 -3.35 0.76
N VAL A 197 -2.28 -3.66 0.28
CA VAL A 197 -1.38 -4.59 0.98
C VAL A 197 -0.77 -3.93 2.21
N ILE A 198 -0.91 -4.63 3.34
CA ILE A 198 -0.32 -4.26 4.62
C ILE A 198 1.20 -4.38 4.49
N HIS A 199 1.91 -3.36 4.95
CA HIS A 199 3.36 -3.36 4.93
C HIS A 199 3.95 -2.64 6.15
N SER A 200 5.21 -2.97 6.45
CA SER A 200 5.98 -2.44 7.57
C SER A 200 7.46 -2.37 7.22
N VAL A 201 8.26 -1.73 8.07
CA VAL A 201 9.73 -1.76 7.96
C VAL A 201 10.25 -2.30 9.28
N ALA A 202 10.99 -3.41 9.22
CA ALA A 202 11.54 -4.01 10.43
C ALA A 202 12.52 -3.05 11.13
N PRO A 203 12.61 -3.09 12.48
CA PRO A 203 13.66 -2.38 13.21
C PRO A 203 15.04 -2.92 12.83
N VAL A 204 16.07 -2.12 13.07
CA VAL A 204 17.47 -2.53 12.92
C VAL A 204 18.32 -1.84 13.98
N GLU A 205 19.37 -2.52 14.43
CA GLU A 205 20.44 -1.94 15.22
C GLU A 205 21.76 -2.14 14.47
N ASN A 206 22.57 -1.08 14.37
CA ASN A 206 23.88 -1.13 13.71
C ASN A 206 23.85 -1.79 12.33
N GLN A 207 22.99 -1.28 11.44
CA GLN A 207 22.75 -1.82 10.09
C GLN A 207 24.06 -2.12 9.34
N GLN A 208 24.11 -3.30 8.72
CA GLN A 208 25.16 -3.71 7.80
C GLN A 208 24.79 -3.30 6.37
N GLY A 209 25.76 -2.74 5.64
CA GLY A 209 25.52 -2.25 4.28
C GLY A 209 24.60 -1.02 4.21
N TRP A 210 24.24 -0.63 3.00
CA TRP A 210 23.38 0.52 2.73
C TRP A 210 21.92 0.08 2.59
N GLY A 211 21.00 0.98 2.97
CA GLY A 211 19.57 0.83 2.70
C GLY A 211 19.06 2.03 1.91
N GLN A 212 19.39 2.10 0.62
CA GLN A 212 19.04 3.20 -0.27
C GLN A 212 17.97 2.78 -1.29
N CYS A 213 16.88 3.55 -1.40
CA CYS A 213 15.85 3.29 -2.41
C CYS A 213 15.20 4.60 -2.92
N ASP A 214 14.77 4.59 -4.18
CA ASP A 214 13.94 5.63 -4.79
C ASP A 214 12.48 5.18 -4.80
N VAL A 215 11.60 5.94 -4.15
CA VAL A 215 10.17 5.59 -4.00
C VAL A 215 9.41 6.00 -5.26
N HIS A 216 8.56 5.10 -5.73
CA HIS A 216 7.69 5.31 -6.88
C HIS A 216 6.37 4.55 -6.72
N SER A 217 5.47 4.70 -7.69
CA SER A 217 4.17 4.03 -7.66
C SER A 217 3.66 3.86 -9.09
N CYS A 218 2.96 2.75 -9.34
CA CYS A 218 2.15 2.62 -10.55
C CYS A 218 0.89 3.44 -10.36
N ARG A 219 0.58 4.30 -11.32
CA ARG A 219 -0.52 5.27 -11.18
C ARG A 219 -1.47 5.17 -12.34
N ALA A 220 -2.74 5.10 -12.00
CA ALA A 220 -3.80 5.20 -12.97
C ALA A 220 -3.89 6.63 -13.49
N THR A 221 -3.90 6.79 -14.82
CA THR A 221 -4.39 8.00 -15.47
C THR A 221 -5.84 7.76 -15.84
N VAL A 222 -6.77 8.57 -15.32
CA VAL A 222 -8.20 8.53 -15.67
C VAL A 222 -8.43 9.14 -17.04
#